data_AF-A0A3B0UV88-F1
#
_entry.id   AF-A0A3B0UV88-F1
#
_cell.length_a   1.000
_cell.length_b   1.000
_cell.length_c   1.000
_cell.angle_alpha   90.00
_cell.angle_beta   90.00
_cell.angle_gamma   90.00
#
_symmetry.space_group_name_H-M   'P 1'
#
loop_
_entity.id
_entity.type
_entity.pdbx_description
1 polymer ?
#
loop_
_entity_poly.entity_id
_entity_poly.type
_entity_poly.pdbx_seq_one_letter_code
_entity_poly.pdbx_strand_id
1 'polypeptide(L)'
;MVGIFVLVAARRGWRWLWFSWIVMSVLLAIWLVLFNLPSQSTEQYAETPVLGTVFTTLNEWRDLPRIGRLGRVLEADSGTGRVRTLIWEGALELMLPHEPIDFPDGSSDSFNFLRPIIGYGPESMYVAYNKYYPPELATLEARNASPDRSHNETFDTLVITGLAGFFVWQALYLSVFLYGFRWLGVLRSRFERNLLIGLWIGVGVLTAVIFTLWRGPVYIGVALPFGSIAGLVLYLIYYALFAETPKDAEQPFAADRLLVVALVAGILAHYVEIHFGIAISASRVHFFLYLALLFVITYWLPKQKEATTAVVEGSAAISKGKWHRATRAARPAIFAGWSGPVLLYSFMLALIIGIIGYSFTTFVQPPDLVLENVEQLTAVDILHQSWFVNVNRNFAESPFIYLMIVLSWSLGLLIAVSEMLKDGELKIPAVSDNVPKEKSSRAATPFLLMGIASIMYRLLVPLPLNASATALLGQTLLWMWGALCLWAGGNLILRFTKNDRLFAAGVAVAGLLFALPVMVGGGFLAGLITALFCAAM
;
A
#
# COMPACT_ATOMS: atom_id res chain seq x y z
N MET A 1 5.07 -14.44 -7.84
CA MET A 1 6.04 -13.32 -7.82
C MET A 1 7.22 -13.51 -8.78
N VAL A 2 7.98 -14.62 -8.74
CA VAL A 2 9.16 -14.83 -9.61
C VAL A 2 8.84 -14.73 -11.12
N GLY A 3 7.71 -15.27 -11.56
CA GLY A 3 7.26 -15.16 -12.97
C GLY A 3 7.05 -13.72 -13.45
N ILE A 4 6.64 -12.80 -12.56
CA ILE A 4 6.48 -11.37 -12.89
C ILE A 4 7.85 -10.74 -13.13
N PHE A 5 8.82 -11.01 -12.26
CA PHE A 5 10.20 -10.53 -12.44
C PHE A 5 10.86 -11.12 -13.69
N VAL A 6 10.59 -12.39 -14.01
CA VAL A 6 11.07 -13.03 -15.24
C VAL A 6 10.44 -12.39 -16.49
N LEU A 7 9.15 -12.05 -16.47
CA LEU A 7 8.47 -11.40 -17.60
C LEU A 7 8.90 -9.92 -17.79
N VAL A 8 9.13 -9.20 -16.68
CA VAL A 8 9.75 -7.85 -16.68
C VAL A 8 11.16 -7.92 -17.26
N ALA A 9 11.98 -8.87 -16.79
CA ALA A 9 13.35 -9.06 -17.25
C ALA A 9 13.42 -9.51 -18.72
N ALA A 10 12.47 -10.33 -19.17
CA ALA A 10 12.39 -10.82 -20.55
C ALA A 10 11.86 -9.77 -21.55
N ARG A 11 11.49 -8.55 -21.10
CA ARG A 11 10.87 -7.49 -21.91
C ARG A 11 9.69 -7.97 -22.77
N ARG A 12 9.04 -9.08 -22.38
CA ARG A 12 7.92 -9.67 -23.13
C ARG A 12 6.65 -8.89 -22.85
N GLY A 13 6.54 -7.68 -23.42
CA GLY A 13 5.31 -6.91 -23.58
C GLY A 13 4.54 -6.53 -22.30
N TRP A 14 4.12 -5.28 -22.22
CA TRP A 14 3.31 -4.75 -21.11
C TRP A 14 2.02 -5.57 -20.85
N ARG A 15 1.46 -6.18 -21.91
CA ARG A 15 0.28 -7.05 -21.84
C ARG A 15 0.46 -8.31 -21.01
N TRP A 16 1.63 -8.95 -21.01
CA TRP A 16 1.86 -10.18 -20.23
C TRP A 16 2.06 -9.90 -18.74
N LEU A 17 2.61 -8.73 -18.42
CA LEU A 17 2.69 -8.24 -17.05
C LEU A 17 1.30 -7.99 -16.48
N TRP A 18 0.45 -7.29 -17.24
CA TRP A 18 -0.96 -7.07 -16.88
C TRP A 18 -1.73 -8.36 -16.73
N PHE A 19 -1.58 -9.28 -17.68
CA PHE A 19 -2.21 -10.60 -17.61
C PHE A 19 -1.79 -11.36 -16.34
N SER A 20 -0.50 -11.31 -15.97
CA SER A 20 0.00 -11.94 -14.75
C SER A 20 -0.63 -11.36 -13.48
N TRP A 21 -0.81 -10.04 -13.42
CA TRP A 21 -1.49 -9.37 -12.31
C TRP A 21 -2.97 -9.74 -12.21
N ILE A 22 -3.66 -9.81 -13.35
CA ILE A 22 -5.07 -10.24 -13.40
C ILE A 22 -5.19 -11.69 -12.92
N VAL A 23 -4.37 -12.60 -13.45
CA VAL A 23 -4.37 -14.01 -13.03
C VAL A 23 -4.08 -14.14 -11.53
N MET A 24 -3.08 -13.42 -11.00
CA MET A 24 -2.80 -13.44 -9.56
C MET A 24 -3.97 -12.93 -8.72
N SER A 25 -4.65 -11.86 -9.15
CA SER A 25 -5.80 -11.31 -8.44
C SER A 25 -6.98 -12.28 -8.44
N VAL A 26 -7.24 -12.94 -9.57
CA VAL A 26 -8.27 -13.98 -9.71
C VAL A 26 -7.94 -15.18 -8.83
N LEU A 27 -6.68 -15.66 -8.84
CA LEU A 27 -6.25 -16.76 -7.99
C LEU A 27 -6.40 -16.44 -6.50
N LEU A 28 -6.06 -15.21 -6.09
CA LEU A 28 -6.24 -14.75 -4.71
C LEU A 28 -7.72 -14.67 -4.33
N ALA A 29 -8.57 -14.16 -5.22
CA ALA A 29 -10.01 -14.08 -5.00
C ALA A 29 -10.64 -15.49 -4.87
N ILE A 30 -10.28 -16.41 -5.77
CA ILE A 30 -10.71 -17.82 -5.70
C ILE A 30 -10.23 -18.44 -4.40
N TRP A 31 -8.95 -18.26 -4.05
CA TRP A 31 -8.41 -18.77 -2.79
C TRP A 31 -9.18 -18.22 -1.59
N LEU A 32 -9.48 -16.93 -1.54
CA LEU A 32 -10.22 -16.31 -0.44
C LEU A 32 -11.64 -16.87 -0.34
N VAL A 33 -12.36 -17.03 -1.46
CA VAL A 33 -13.69 -17.64 -1.48
C VAL A 33 -13.63 -19.07 -0.97
N LEU A 34 -12.73 -19.90 -1.51
CA LEU A 34 -12.55 -21.28 -1.06
C LEU A 34 -12.18 -21.34 0.42
N PHE A 35 -11.32 -20.44 0.89
CA PHE A 35 -10.89 -20.36 2.28
C PHE A 35 -12.01 -19.94 3.25
N ASN A 36 -13.07 -19.30 2.77
CA ASN A 36 -14.24 -18.92 3.57
C ASN A 36 -15.44 -19.88 3.43
N LEU A 37 -15.35 -20.94 2.61
CA LEU A 37 -16.41 -21.95 2.52
C LEU A 37 -16.54 -22.75 3.84
N PRO A 38 -17.75 -22.95 4.39
CA PRO A 38 -17.94 -23.79 5.58
C PRO A 38 -17.35 -25.19 5.38
N SER A 39 -16.67 -25.73 6.38
CA SER A 39 -16.06 -27.08 6.30
C SER A 39 -17.08 -28.14 5.87
N GLN A 40 -18.31 -28.05 6.40
CA GLN A 40 -19.47 -28.88 6.06
C GLN A 40 -19.78 -28.90 4.55
N SER A 41 -19.63 -27.77 3.86
CA SER A 41 -19.87 -27.68 2.40
C SER A 41 -18.81 -28.39 1.57
N THR A 42 -17.64 -28.65 2.17
CA THR A 42 -16.48 -29.24 1.51
C THR A 42 -16.23 -30.70 1.91
N GLU A 43 -16.95 -31.24 2.90
CA GLU A 43 -16.82 -32.63 3.38
C GLU A 43 -17.01 -33.67 2.27
N GLN A 44 -17.94 -33.43 1.34
CA GLN A 44 -18.19 -34.30 0.19
C GLN A 44 -16.97 -34.46 -0.74
N TYR A 45 -16.00 -33.53 -0.70
CA TYR A 45 -14.80 -33.57 -1.52
C TYR A 45 -13.61 -34.21 -0.81
N ALA A 46 -13.76 -34.63 0.45
CA ALA A 46 -12.66 -35.16 1.27
C ALA A 46 -11.98 -36.38 0.64
N GLU A 47 -12.74 -37.25 -0.02
CA GLU A 47 -12.23 -38.46 -0.69
C GLU A 47 -11.76 -38.22 -2.13
N THR A 48 -11.92 -37.00 -2.67
CA THR A 48 -11.51 -36.70 -4.04
C THR A 48 -9.99 -36.48 -4.11
N PRO A 49 -9.24 -37.19 -4.97
CA PRO A 49 -7.80 -36.98 -5.12
C PRO A 49 -7.49 -35.52 -5.48
N VAL A 50 -6.43 -34.96 -4.90
CA VAL A 50 -5.99 -33.56 -5.04
C VAL A 50 -6.94 -32.54 -4.39
N LEU A 51 -8.24 -32.56 -4.70
CA LEU A 51 -9.23 -31.63 -4.14
C LEU A 51 -9.41 -31.81 -2.62
N GLY A 52 -9.50 -33.05 -2.15
CA GLY A 52 -9.56 -33.37 -0.72
C GLY A 52 -8.32 -32.87 0.01
N THR A 53 -7.13 -33.09 -0.55
CA THR A 53 -5.87 -32.58 0.02
C THR A 53 -5.87 -31.06 0.14
N VAL A 54 -6.35 -30.34 -0.89
CA VAL A 54 -6.46 -28.88 -0.84
C VAL A 54 -7.38 -28.44 0.29
N PHE A 55 -8.61 -28.99 0.38
CA PHE A 55 -9.54 -28.60 1.44
C PHE A 55 -9.05 -28.97 2.84
N THR A 56 -8.37 -30.10 3.02
CA THR A 56 -7.72 -30.46 4.29
C THR A 56 -6.66 -29.43 4.68
N THR A 57 -5.76 -29.04 3.77
CA THR A 57 -4.78 -27.98 4.04
C THR A 57 -5.44 -26.65 4.35
N LEU A 58 -6.51 -26.28 3.64
CA LEU A 58 -7.26 -25.05 3.95
C LEU A 58 -7.88 -25.13 5.36
N ASN A 59 -8.42 -26.28 5.77
CA ASN A 59 -8.96 -26.47 7.12
C ASN A 59 -7.88 -26.34 8.19
N GLU A 60 -6.72 -26.97 8.03
CA GLU A 60 -5.58 -26.81 8.96
C GLU A 60 -5.16 -25.34 9.10
N TRP A 61 -5.17 -24.59 8.00
CA TRP A 61 -4.83 -23.17 8.02
C TRP A 61 -5.89 -22.29 8.68
N ARG A 62 -7.16 -22.73 8.71
CA ARG A 62 -8.24 -22.05 9.43
C ARG A 62 -8.08 -22.11 10.94
N ASP A 63 -7.38 -23.13 11.45
CA ASP A 63 -7.14 -23.29 12.88
C ASP A 63 -5.96 -22.43 13.37
N LEU A 64 -5.18 -21.85 12.47
CA LEU A 64 -4.05 -20.99 12.83
C LEU A 64 -4.53 -19.61 13.36
N PRO A 65 -4.01 -19.10 14.49
CA PRO A 65 -4.54 -17.91 15.17
C PRO A 65 -4.66 -16.62 14.32
N ARG A 66 -3.77 -16.42 13.35
CA ARG A 66 -3.77 -15.24 12.47
C ARG A 66 -4.33 -15.53 11.07
N ILE A 67 -3.98 -16.69 10.51
CA ILE A 67 -4.38 -17.07 9.15
C ILE A 67 -5.88 -17.43 9.14
N GLY A 68 -6.36 -18.11 10.18
CA GLY A 68 -7.76 -18.49 10.32
C GLY A 68 -8.75 -17.34 10.33
N ARG A 69 -8.31 -16.13 10.73
CA ARG A 69 -9.13 -14.92 10.63
C ARG A 69 -9.55 -14.61 9.19
N LEU A 70 -8.72 -14.97 8.20
CA LEU A 70 -9.05 -14.79 6.78
C LEU A 70 -10.20 -15.71 6.32
N GLY A 71 -10.48 -16.80 7.06
CA GLY A 71 -11.54 -17.75 6.76
C GLY A 71 -12.91 -17.38 7.37
N ARG A 72 -12.97 -16.26 8.10
CA ARG A 72 -14.19 -15.70 8.71
C ARG A 72 -14.59 -14.35 8.11
N VAL A 73 -13.95 -13.95 7.01
CA VAL A 73 -14.15 -12.63 6.38
C VAL A 73 -15.52 -12.53 5.72
N LEU A 74 -16.04 -13.65 5.20
CA LEU A 74 -17.36 -13.72 4.56
C LEU A 74 -18.47 -14.25 5.51
N GLU A 75 -18.15 -14.45 6.79
CA GLU A 75 -19.11 -14.96 7.77
C GLU A 75 -20.04 -13.81 8.22
N ALA A 76 -21.34 -13.96 7.96
CA ALA A 76 -22.34 -12.93 8.22
C ALA A 76 -23.22 -13.20 9.45
N ASP A 77 -23.21 -14.44 9.95
CA ASP A 77 -24.13 -14.93 10.99
C ASP A 77 -23.47 -15.02 12.38
N SER A 78 -22.19 -14.67 12.51
CA SER A 78 -21.48 -14.71 13.79
C SER A 78 -20.52 -13.53 13.98
N GLY A 79 -20.14 -13.28 15.25
CA GLY A 79 -19.14 -12.28 15.64
C GLY A 79 -19.41 -10.88 15.07
N THR A 80 -18.37 -10.27 14.50
CA THR A 80 -18.45 -8.92 13.91
C THR A 80 -19.27 -8.87 12.61
N GLY A 81 -19.50 -10.00 11.95
CA GLY A 81 -20.34 -10.08 10.76
C GLY A 81 -21.81 -9.91 11.09
N ARG A 82 -22.29 -10.58 12.15
CA ARG A 82 -23.68 -10.48 12.62
C ARG A 82 -24.02 -9.08 13.13
N VAL A 83 -23.09 -8.46 13.86
CA VAL A 83 -23.21 -7.07 14.31
C VAL A 83 -23.48 -6.15 13.11
N ARG A 84 -22.71 -6.28 12.02
CA ARG A 84 -22.90 -5.45 10.82
C ARG A 84 -24.24 -5.69 10.13
N THR A 85 -24.65 -6.95 9.98
CA THR A 85 -25.93 -7.25 9.30
C THR A 85 -27.13 -6.71 10.09
N LEU A 86 -27.11 -6.80 11.42
CA LEU A 86 -28.13 -6.19 12.27
C LEU A 86 -28.12 -4.65 12.16
N ILE A 87 -26.95 -4.01 12.12
CA ILE A 87 -26.85 -2.56 11.89
C ILE A 87 -27.47 -2.17 10.55
N TRP A 88 -27.22 -2.98 9.51
CA TRP A 88 -27.76 -2.76 8.17
C TRP A 88 -29.28 -2.96 8.11
N GLU A 89 -29.84 -3.89 8.89
CA GLU A 89 -31.29 -4.09 9.02
C GLU A 89 -31.95 -2.81 9.56
N GLY A 90 -31.48 -2.28 10.69
CA GLY A 90 -32.01 -1.04 11.25
C GLY A 90 -31.81 0.17 10.33
N ALA A 91 -30.67 0.24 9.62
CA ALA A 91 -30.40 1.33 8.68
C ALA A 91 -31.32 1.27 7.46
N LEU A 92 -31.63 0.06 6.98
CA LEU A 92 -32.59 -0.17 5.90
C LEU A 92 -34.00 0.27 6.30
N GLU A 93 -34.44 -0.07 7.51
CA GLU A 93 -35.73 0.40 8.04
C GLU A 93 -35.79 1.91 8.20
N LEU A 94 -34.71 2.53 8.68
CA LEU A 94 -34.58 3.98 8.87
C LEU A 94 -34.59 4.78 7.55
N MET A 95 -34.06 4.23 6.46
CA MET A 95 -33.97 4.97 5.19
C MET A 95 -35.20 4.77 4.28
N LEU A 96 -35.97 3.72 4.50
CA LEU A 96 -37.22 3.47 3.78
C LEU A 96 -38.36 4.35 4.34
N PRO A 97 -39.46 4.56 3.58
CA PRO A 97 -40.63 5.23 4.12
C PRO A 97 -41.13 4.54 5.39
N HIS A 98 -41.19 5.28 6.50
CA HIS A 98 -41.59 4.81 7.82
C HIS A 98 -42.39 5.89 8.56
N GLU A 99 -42.94 5.57 9.73
CA GLU A 99 -43.62 6.55 10.59
C GLU A 99 -42.64 7.59 11.16
N PRO A 100 -43.05 8.86 11.37
CA PRO A 100 -42.18 9.89 11.94
C PRO A 100 -41.47 9.44 13.22
N ILE A 101 -40.23 9.92 13.40
CA ILE A 101 -39.49 9.73 14.65
C ILE A 101 -40.05 10.68 15.69
N ASP A 102 -40.30 10.16 16.90
CA ASP A 102 -40.77 10.95 18.03
C ASP A 102 -39.57 11.45 18.84
N PHE A 103 -39.57 12.75 19.13
CA PHE A 103 -38.53 13.40 19.89
C PHE A 103 -38.81 13.31 21.40
N PRO A 104 -37.78 13.43 22.26
CA PRO A 104 -37.95 13.38 23.71
C PRO A 104 -38.86 14.47 24.29
N ASP A 105 -39.09 15.57 23.56
CA ASP A 105 -39.99 16.66 23.95
C ASP A 105 -41.47 16.40 23.58
N GLY A 106 -41.77 15.23 23.00
CA GLY A 106 -43.12 14.84 22.58
C GLY A 106 -43.54 15.36 21.21
N SER A 107 -42.68 16.12 20.52
CA SER A 107 -42.89 16.46 19.10
C SER A 107 -42.45 15.30 18.19
N SER A 108 -42.87 15.30 16.93
CA SER A 108 -42.47 14.29 15.94
C SER A 108 -41.84 14.95 14.71
N ASP A 109 -41.03 14.21 13.97
CA ASP A 109 -40.35 14.70 12.77
C ASP A 109 -41.32 15.08 11.65
N SER A 110 -41.67 16.36 11.56
CA SER A 110 -42.57 16.90 10.53
C SER A 110 -42.02 16.76 9.11
N PHE A 111 -40.71 16.55 8.96
CA PHE A 111 -40.03 16.40 7.67
C PHE A 111 -39.73 14.95 7.33
N ASN A 112 -40.33 13.98 8.05
CA ASN A 112 -40.13 12.56 7.83
C ASN A 112 -40.28 12.13 6.35
N PHE A 113 -41.28 12.69 5.65
CA PHE A 113 -41.51 12.40 4.23
C PHE A 113 -40.36 12.82 3.29
N LEU A 114 -39.50 13.74 3.72
CA LEU A 114 -38.31 14.16 2.98
C LEU A 114 -37.08 13.30 3.27
N ARG A 115 -37.07 12.53 4.37
CA ARG A 115 -35.89 11.77 4.83
C ARG A 115 -35.34 10.79 3.79
N PRO A 116 -36.17 10.06 3.00
CA PRO A 116 -35.64 9.24 1.92
C PRO A 116 -34.87 10.03 0.85
N ILE A 117 -35.15 11.32 0.68
CA ILE A 117 -34.56 12.18 -0.35
C ILE A 117 -33.35 12.95 0.16
N ILE A 118 -33.44 13.56 1.34
CA ILE A 118 -32.41 14.47 1.89
C ILE A 118 -31.72 13.97 3.16
N GLY A 119 -32.18 12.85 3.72
CA GLY A 119 -31.62 12.23 4.92
C GLY A 119 -31.86 13.02 6.20
N TYR A 120 -31.11 12.64 7.24
CA TYR A 120 -31.21 13.18 8.60
C TYR A 120 -30.14 14.23 8.94
N GLY A 121 -29.13 14.40 8.09
CA GLY A 121 -28.03 15.34 8.24
C GLY A 121 -26.72 14.71 8.71
N PRO A 122 -25.57 15.42 8.59
CA PRO A 122 -24.26 14.92 9.01
C PRO A 122 -24.25 14.47 10.48
N GLU A 123 -23.59 13.35 10.78
CA GLU A 123 -23.40 12.82 12.14
C GLU A 123 -24.71 12.55 12.91
N SER A 124 -25.84 12.38 12.23
CA SER A 124 -27.14 12.20 12.88
C SER A 124 -27.56 10.73 13.07
N MET A 125 -26.84 9.78 12.46
CA MET A 125 -27.22 8.35 12.49
C MET A 125 -27.37 7.85 13.93
N TYR A 126 -26.40 8.14 14.80
CA TYR A 126 -26.43 7.72 16.21
C TYR A 126 -27.71 8.13 16.95
N VAL A 127 -28.34 9.24 16.56
CA VAL A 127 -29.58 9.74 17.19
C VAL A 127 -30.80 9.12 16.53
N ALA A 128 -30.88 9.16 15.20
CA ALA A 128 -32.03 8.69 14.43
C ALA A 128 -32.21 7.17 14.46
N TYR A 129 -31.12 6.41 14.59
CA TYR A 129 -31.10 4.96 14.51
C TYR A 129 -31.77 4.26 15.70
N ASN A 130 -31.83 4.89 16.88
CA ASN A 130 -32.25 4.20 18.12
C ASN A 130 -33.67 3.60 18.06
N LYS A 131 -34.60 4.20 17.31
CA LYS A 131 -35.97 3.67 17.11
C LYS A 131 -35.97 2.36 16.31
N TYR A 132 -34.95 2.15 15.49
CA TYR A 132 -34.76 1.00 14.58
C TYR A 132 -33.68 0.05 15.08
N TYR A 133 -33.23 0.20 16.33
CA TYR A 133 -32.18 -0.64 16.91
C TYR A 133 -32.71 -2.08 17.12
N PRO A 134 -32.14 -3.11 16.47
CA PRO A 134 -32.61 -4.48 16.65
C PRO A 134 -32.29 -5.00 18.06
N PRO A 135 -33.26 -5.63 18.76
CA PRO A 135 -33.02 -6.14 20.11
C PRO A 135 -31.86 -7.13 20.22
N GLU A 136 -31.61 -7.94 19.18
CA GLU A 136 -30.51 -8.90 19.12
C GLU A 136 -29.13 -8.21 19.22
N LEU A 137 -28.99 -7.00 18.66
CA LEU A 137 -27.73 -6.26 18.65
C LEU A 137 -27.25 -5.94 20.09
N ALA A 138 -28.18 -5.70 21.01
CA ALA A 138 -27.87 -5.45 22.44
C ALA A 138 -27.28 -6.67 23.17
N THR A 139 -27.33 -7.86 22.58
CA THR A 139 -26.70 -9.08 23.12
C THR A 139 -25.29 -9.30 22.60
N LEU A 140 -24.94 -8.66 21.47
CA LEU A 140 -23.66 -8.82 20.78
C LEU A 140 -22.69 -7.67 21.06
N GLU A 141 -23.19 -6.46 21.27
CA GLU A 141 -22.40 -5.27 21.61
C GLU A 141 -22.52 -4.88 23.09
N ALA A 142 -21.69 -3.93 23.52
CA ALA A 142 -21.80 -3.35 24.85
C ALA A 142 -23.16 -2.65 25.03
N ARG A 143 -23.77 -2.76 26.21
CA ARG A 143 -25.12 -2.20 26.49
C ARG A 143 -25.27 -0.69 26.29
N ASN A 144 -24.15 0.04 26.25
CA ASN A 144 -24.07 1.48 26.02
C ASN A 144 -23.56 1.85 24.63
N ALA A 145 -23.27 0.86 23.77
CA ALA A 145 -22.94 1.09 22.38
C ALA A 145 -24.24 1.28 21.59
N SER A 146 -24.34 2.39 20.88
CA SER A 146 -25.32 2.56 19.81
C SER A 146 -24.54 2.88 18.53
N PRO A 147 -24.89 2.27 17.38
CA PRO A 147 -24.20 2.51 16.13
C PRO A 147 -24.26 3.98 15.71
N ASP A 148 -23.09 4.61 15.55
CA ASP A 148 -22.95 5.93 14.94
C ASP A 148 -22.65 5.87 13.43
N ARG A 149 -22.36 4.66 12.93
CA ARG A 149 -22.06 4.33 11.52
C ARG A 149 -22.61 2.96 11.15
N SER A 150 -22.88 2.78 9.86
CA SER A 150 -23.29 1.48 9.31
C SER A 150 -22.12 0.57 8.89
N HIS A 151 -20.86 0.99 9.06
CA HIS A 151 -19.68 0.29 8.50
C HIS A 151 -19.78 0.10 6.97
N ASN A 152 -20.42 1.07 6.31
CA ASN A 152 -20.82 0.99 4.92
C ASN A 152 -21.24 2.38 4.44
N GLU A 153 -20.40 3.03 3.63
CA GLU A 153 -20.68 4.38 3.15
C GLU A 153 -22.01 4.50 2.37
N THR A 154 -22.51 3.44 1.72
CA THR A 154 -23.79 3.50 1.00
C THR A 154 -24.94 3.77 1.96
N PHE A 155 -25.03 3.03 3.08
CA PHE A 155 -26.08 3.23 4.06
C PHE A 155 -25.85 4.51 4.87
N ASP A 156 -24.60 4.81 5.25
CA ASP A 156 -24.27 6.07 5.93
C ASP A 156 -24.73 7.26 5.07
N THR A 157 -24.42 7.27 3.77
CA THR A 157 -24.81 8.36 2.86
C THR A 157 -26.31 8.45 2.67
N LEU A 158 -27.01 7.31 2.54
CA LEU A 158 -28.47 7.29 2.39
C LEU A 158 -29.18 7.78 3.66
N VAL A 159 -28.71 7.40 4.85
CA VAL A 159 -29.25 7.89 6.13
C VAL A 159 -28.97 9.39 6.29
N ILE A 160 -27.73 9.83 6.04
CA ILE A 160 -27.28 11.19 6.33
C ILE A 160 -27.79 12.20 5.29
N THR A 161 -27.78 11.83 4.02
CA THR A 161 -28.03 12.77 2.90
C THR A 161 -29.17 12.35 1.98
N GLY A 162 -29.78 11.18 2.21
CA GLY A 162 -30.82 10.63 1.37
C GLY A 162 -30.33 10.27 -0.04
N LEU A 163 -31.28 9.96 -0.91
CA LEU A 163 -31.01 9.65 -2.32
C LEU A 163 -30.29 10.78 -3.06
N ALA A 164 -30.61 12.05 -2.73
CA ALA A 164 -30.01 13.19 -3.40
C ALA A 164 -28.50 13.26 -3.18
N GLY A 165 -28.06 13.19 -1.91
CA GLY A 165 -26.64 13.20 -1.61
C GLY A 165 -25.94 11.92 -2.05
N PHE A 166 -26.60 10.77 -1.97
CA PHE A 166 -26.07 9.52 -2.53
C PHE A 166 -25.74 9.65 -4.03
N PHE A 167 -26.65 10.14 -4.86
CA PHE A 167 -26.37 10.31 -6.28
C PHE A 167 -25.29 11.36 -6.56
N VAL A 168 -25.24 12.44 -5.78
CA VAL A 168 -24.14 13.44 -5.88
C VAL A 168 -22.80 12.79 -5.55
N TRP A 169 -22.75 11.95 -4.51
CA TRP A 169 -21.53 11.26 -4.08
C TRP A 169 -21.06 10.26 -5.14
N GLN A 170 -21.97 9.45 -5.69
CA GLN A 170 -21.66 8.53 -6.79
C GLN A 170 -21.22 9.27 -8.06
N ALA A 171 -21.85 10.39 -8.38
CA ALA A 171 -21.46 11.23 -9.50
C ALA A 171 -20.06 11.84 -9.31
N LEU A 172 -19.69 12.23 -8.08
CA LEU A 172 -18.37 12.76 -7.76
C LEU A 172 -17.29 11.70 -8.02
N TYR A 173 -17.41 10.50 -7.46
CA TYR A 173 -16.43 9.42 -7.68
C TYR A 173 -16.29 9.08 -9.15
N LEU A 174 -17.42 8.86 -9.84
CA LEU A 174 -17.40 8.56 -11.26
C LEU A 174 -16.73 9.67 -12.07
N SER A 175 -17.01 10.94 -11.77
CA SER A 175 -16.40 12.09 -12.45
C SER A 175 -14.89 12.13 -12.25
N VAL A 176 -14.40 11.80 -11.06
CA VAL A 176 -12.97 11.77 -10.75
C VAL A 176 -12.26 10.64 -11.52
N PHE A 177 -12.86 9.44 -11.56
CA PHE A 177 -12.30 8.33 -12.36
C PHE A 177 -12.31 8.67 -13.86
N LEU A 178 -13.40 9.23 -14.36
CA LEU A 178 -13.49 9.71 -15.75
C LEU A 178 -12.40 10.75 -16.04
N TYR A 179 -12.19 11.70 -15.14
CA TYR A 179 -11.18 12.73 -15.29
C TYR A 179 -9.76 12.15 -15.31
N GLY A 180 -9.40 11.37 -14.29
CA GLY A 180 -8.07 10.77 -14.16
C GLY A 180 -7.75 9.82 -15.32
N PHE A 181 -8.69 8.95 -15.71
CA PHE A 181 -8.49 8.04 -16.82
C PHE A 181 -8.46 8.73 -18.18
N ARG A 182 -9.20 9.83 -18.37
CA ARG A 182 -9.08 10.64 -19.59
C ARG A 182 -7.71 11.31 -19.68
N TRP A 183 -7.20 11.86 -18.58
CA TRP A 183 -5.86 12.45 -18.54
C TRP A 183 -4.76 11.41 -18.80
N LEU A 184 -4.89 10.21 -18.23
CA LEU A 184 -3.97 9.09 -18.45
C LEU A 184 -4.05 8.48 -19.86
N GLY A 185 -5.00 8.92 -20.71
CA GLY A 185 -5.20 8.36 -22.05
C GLY A 185 -5.85 6.97 -22.06
N VAL A 186 -6.44 6.57 -20.92
CA VAL A 186 -7.22 5.33 -20.77
C VAL A 186 -8.62 5.48 -21.37
N LEU A 187 -9.19 6.70 -21.34
CA LEU A 187 -10.42 7.07 -22.05
C LEU A 187 -10.09 7.97 -23.24
N ARG A 188 -10.24 7.45 -24.46
CA ARG A 188 -9.87 8.13 -25.71
C ARG A 188 -11.09 8.51 -26.54
N SER A 189 -12.16 7.71 -26.43
CA SER A 189 -13.38 7.87 -27.22
C SER A 189 -14.63 8.06 -26.35
N ARG A 190 -15.71 8.56 -26.97
CA ARG A 190 -17.04 8.63 -26.34
C ARG A 190 -17.58 7.24 -26.01
N PHE A 191 -17.23 6.23 -26.81
CA PHE A 191 -17.61 4.84 -26.56
C PHE A 191 -16.97 4.32 -25.28
N GLU A 192 -15.65 4.44 -25.14
CA GLU A 192 -14.92 4.00 -23.93
C GLU A 192 -15.43 4.69 -22.65
N ARG A 193 -15.71 5.99 -22.73
CA ARG A 193 -16.34 6.74 -21.64
C ARG A 193 -17.70 6.13 -21.26
N ASN A 194 -18.58 5.93 -22.23
CA ASN A 194 -19.91 5.38 -21.98
C ASN A 194 -19.85 3.91 -21.54
N LEU A 195 -18.88 3.14 -22.03
CA LEU A 195 -18.63 1.77 -21.60
C LEU A 195 -18.22 1.72 -20.12
N LEU A 196 -17.29 2.58 -19.68
CA LEU A 196 -16.92 2.68 -18.27
C LEU A 196 -18.11 3.08 -17.40
N ILE A 197 -18.89 4.09 -17.80
CA ILE A 197 -20.09 4.51 -17.06
C ILE A 197 -21.11 3.36 -16.98
N GLY A 198 -21.36 2.70 -18.12
CA GLY A 198 -22.29 1.58 -18.22
C GLY A 198 -21.86 0.38 -17.37
N LEU A 199 -20.56 0.07 -17.34
CA LEU A 199 -20.02 -1.00 -16.49
C LEU A 199 -20.08 -0.61 -15.01
N TRP A 200 -19.71 0.62 -14.64
CA TRP A 200 -19.75 1.11 -13.26
C TRP A 200 -21.17 1.04 -12.66
N ILE A 201 -22.16 1.55 -13.39
CA ILE A 201 -23.55 1.60 -12.93
C ILE A 201 -24.21 0.23 -13.13
N GLY A 202 -24.09 -0.35 -14.33
CA GLY A 202 -24.78 -1.58 -14.70
C GLY A 202 -24.32 -2.79 -13.89
N VAL A 203 -23.02 -2.97 -13.70
CA VAL A 203 -22.51 -4.08 -12.86
C VAL A 203 -22.83 -3.81 -11.39
N GLY A 204 -22.75 -2.56 -10.92
CA GLY A 204 -23.19 -2.17 -9.57
C GLY A 204 -24.64 -2.57 -9.28
N VAL A 205 -25.57 -2.18 -10.14
CA VAL A 205 -27.00 -2.50 -10.01
C VAL A 205 -27.23 -4.01 -10.16
N LEU A 206 -26.61 -4.67 -11.14
CA LEU A 206 -26.73 -6.11 -11.34
C LEU A 206 -26.30 -6.88 -10.10
N THR A 207 -25.15 -6.54 -9.52
CA THR A 207 -24.65 -7.16 -8.29
C THR A 207 -25.58 -6.90 -7.11
N ALA A 208 -26.08 -5.67 -6.95
CA ALA A 208 -27.04 -5.35 -5.90
C ALA A 208 -28.33 -6.18 -6.02
N VAL A 209 -28.87 -6.34 -7.24
CA VAL A 209 -30.05 -7.19 -7.49
C VAL A 209 -29.76 -8.65 -7.17
N ILE A 210 -28.63 -9.20 -7.64
CA ILE A 210 -28.24 -10.59 -7.36
C ILE A 210 -28.14 -10.84 -5.84
N PHE A 211 -27.47 -9.95 -5.11
CA PHE A 211 -27.32 -10.08 -3.66
C PHE A 211 -28.64 -9.90 -2.92
N THR A 212 -29.51 -8.99 -3.39
CA THR A 212 -30.84 -8.81 -2.81
C THR A 212 -31.67 -10.08 -2.93
N LEU A 213 -31.67 -10.71 -4.11
CA LEU A 213 -32.39 -11.96 -4.35
C LEU A 213 -31.78 -13.15 -3.61
N TRP A 214 -30.46 -13.15 -3.40
CA TRP A 214 -29.74 -14.26 -2.78
C TRP A 214 -29.71 -14.20 -1.25
N ARG A 215 -29.41 -13.02 -0.69
CA ARG A 215 -29.11 -12.80 0.75
C ARG A 215 -30.03 -11.77 1.41
N GLY A 216 -30.90 -11.11 0.64
CA GLY A 216 -31.83 -10.09 1.14
C GLY A 216 -31.35 -8.64 0.91
N PRO A 217 -32.27 -7.66 1.05
CA PRO A 217 -32.02 -6.25 0.74
C PRO A 217 -30.98 -5.58 1.64
N VAL A 218 -30.73 -6.15 2.82
CA VAL A 218 -29.74 -5.72 3.81
C VAL A 218 -28.32 -5.66 3.20
N TYR A 219 -28.04 -6.43 2.14
CA TYR A 219 -26.73 -6.46 1.47
C TYR A 219 -26.57 -5.42 0.35
N ILE A 220 -27.62 -4.67 -0.02
CA ILE A 220 -27.54 -3.68 -1.12
C ILE A 220 -26.41 -2.68 -0.89
N GLY A 221 -26.22 -2.23 0.35
CA GLY A 221 -25.23 -1.22 0.67
C GLY A 221 -23.80 -1.64 0.32
N VAL A 222 -23.45 -2.92 0.48
CA VAL A 222 -22.11 -3.43 0.12
C VAL A 222 -22.05 -4.00 -1.29
N ALA A 223 -23.16 -4.56 -1.78
CA ALA A 223 -23.22 -5.20 -3.08
C ALA A 223 -23.11 -4.20 -4.25
N LEU A 224 -23.75 -3.03 -4.11
CA LEU A 224 -23.69 -1.97 -5.12
C LEU A 224 -22.25 -1.46 -5.35
N PRO A 225 -21.50 -0.99 -4.33
CA PRO A 225 -20.13 -0.53 -4.54
C PRO A 225 -19.19 -1.65 -4.97
N PHE A 226 -19.39 -2.88 -4.49
CA PHE A 226 -18.64 -4.05 -4.97
C PHE A 226 -18.82 -4.25 -6.48
N GLY A 227 -20.06 -4.22 -6.97
CA GLY A 227 -20.35 -4.33 -8.39
C GLY A 227 -19.80 -3.15 -9.20
N SER A 228 -19.82 -1.93 -8.68
CA SER A 228 -19.22 -0.76 -9.34
C SER A 228 -17.70 -0.88 -9.48
N ILE A 229 -17.00 -1.35 -8.44
CA ILE A 229 -15.57 -1.65 -8.50
C ILE A 229 -15.29 -2.75 -9.51
N ALA A 230 -16.09 -3.82 -9.52
CA ALA A 230 -15.98 -4.89 -10.51
C ALA A 230 -16.17 -4.35 -11.93
N GLY A 231 -17.13 -3.46 -12.16
CA GLY A 231 -17.34 -2.76 -13.43
C GLY A 231 -16.12 -1.95 -13.87
N LEU A 232 -15.48 -1.21 -12.96
CA LEU A 232 -14.23 -0.50 -13.24
C LEU A 232 -13.10 -1.47 -13.60
N VAL A 233 -12.94 -2.57 -12.88
CA VAL A 233 -11.93 -3.59 -13.17
C VAL A 233 -12.17 -4.24 -14.53
N LEU A 234 -13.42 -4.58 -14.86
CA LEU A 234 -13.80 -5.09 -16.18
C LEU A 234 -13.46 -4.11 -17.30
N TYR A 235 -13.67 -2.81 -17.07
CA TYR A 235 -13.24 -1.78 -18.02
C TYR A 235 -11.72 -1.75 -18.20
N LEU A 236 -10.94 -1.85 -17.11
CA LEU A 236 -9.48 -1.90 -17.19
C LEU A 236 -8.96 -3.16 -17.90
N ILE A 237 -9.63 -4.31 -17.71
CA ILE A 237 -9.35 -5.54 -18.46
C ILE A 237 -9.63 -5.32 -19.96
N TYR A 238 -10.78 -4.72 -20.30
CA TYR A 238 -11.10 -4.33 -21.67
C TYR A 238 -10.00 -3.42 -22.25
N TYR A 239 -9.62 -2.36 -21.54
CA TYR A 239 -8.56 -1.46 -21.97
C TYR A 239 -7.23 -2.20 -22.21
N ALA A 240 -6.81 -3.06 -21.29
CA ALA A 240 -5.55 -3.80 -21.42
C ALA A 240 -5.54 -4.78 -22.62
N LEU A 241 -6.67 -5.40 -22.92
CA LEU A 241 -6.81 -6.38 -24.00
C LEU A 241 -6.97 -5.71 -25.36
N PHE A 242 -7.75 -4.63 -25.45
CA PHE A 242 -8.20 -4.08 -26.73
C PHE A 242 -7.58 -2.72 -27.09
N ALA A 243 -7.03 -1.97 -26.13
CA ALA A 243 -6.43 -0.67 -26.45
C ALA A 243 -5.12 -0.82 -27.21
N GLU A 244 -4.98 -0.08 -28.30
CA GLU A 244 -3.72 0.05 -29.01
C GLU A 244 -2.72 0.85 -28.17
N THR A 245 -1.50 0.34 -28.03
CA THR A 245 -0.42 1.08 -27.37
C THR A 245 -0.03 2.24 -28.29
N PRO A 246 -0.11 3.51 -27.85
CA PRO A 246 0.35 4.63 -28.67
C PRO A 246 1.83 4.45 -28.99
N LYS A 247 2.19 4.46 -30.28
CA LYS A 247 3.58 4.30 -30.74
C LYS A 247 4.49 5.44 -30.24
N ASP A 248 3.89 6.58 -29.90
CA ASP A 248 4.56 7.82 -29.50
C ASP A 248 4.38 8.17 -28.02
N ALA A 249 4.05 7.20 -27.14
CA ALA A 249 4.05 7.45 -25.70
C ALA A 249 5.51 7.60 -25.21
N GLU A 250 6.09 8.79 -25.41
CA GLU A 250 7.53 9.04 -25.25
C GLU A 250 8.07 8.62 -23.88
N GLN A 251 7.26 8.66 -22.81
CA GLN A 251 7.65 8.19 -21.48
C GLN A 251 6.45 7.66 -20.67
N PRO A 252 6.20 6.34 -20.64
CA PRO A 252 5.13 5.77 -19.82
C PRO A 252 5.41 5.81 -18.31
N PHE A 253 6.66 6.04 -17.92
CA PHE A 253 7.11 6.18 -16.52
C PHE A 253 7.45 7.63 -16.14
N ALA A 254 6.91 8.61 -16.87
CA ALA A 254 7.05 10.01 -16.47
C ALA A 254 6.50 10.20 -15.05
N ALA A 255 7.21 10.98 -14.22
CA ALA A 255 6.91 11.12 -12.80
C ALA A 255 5.49 11.67 -12.54
N ASP A 256 5.03 12.59 -13.39
CA ASP A 256 3.67 13.13 -13.36
C ASP A 256 2.62 12.04 -13.64
N ARG A 257 2.85 11.18 -14.63
CA ARG A 257 1.98 10.04 -14.93
C ARG A 257 1.92 9.03 -13.79
N LEU A 258 3.07 8.66 -13.23
CA LEU A 258 3.12 7.74 -12.10
C LEU A 258 2.41 8.31 -10.87
N LEU A 259 2.57 9.62 -10.63
CA LEU A 259 1.89 10.30 -9.54
C LEU A 259 0.37 10.35 -9.74
N VAL A 260 -0.10 10.61 -10.97
CA VAL A 260 -1.54 10.57 -11.28
C VAL A 260 -2.10 9.16 -11.13
N VAL A 261 -1.37 8.12 -11.58
CA VAL A 261 -1.75 6.73 -11.34
C VAL A 261 -1.85 6.44 -9.84
N ALA A 262 -0.88 6.89 -9.04
CA ALA A 262 -0.88 6.70 -7.59
C ALA A 262 -2.06 7.42 -6.92
N LEU A 263 -2.39 8.65 -7.34
CA LEU A 263 -3.52 9.41 -6.82
C LEU A 263 -4.86 8.74 -7.16
N VAL A 264 -5.05 8.33 -8.42
CA VAL A 264 -6.27 7.61 -8.85
C VAL A 264 -6.41 6.28 -8.11
N ALA A 265 -5.30 5.54 -7.93
CA ALA A 265 -5.30 4.31 -7.14
C ALA A 265 -5.61 4.58 -5.65
N GLY A 266 -5.09 5.66 -5.06
CA GLY A 266 -5.39 6.08 -3.70
C GLY A 266 -6.86 6.47 -3.51
N ILE A 267 -7.46 7.14 -4.50
CA ILE A 267 -8.89 7.48 -4.51
C ILE A 267 -9.75 6.21 -4.62
N LEU A 268 -9.36 5.25 -5.46
CA LEU A 268 -10.03 3.96 -5.54
C LEU A 268 -9.90 3.17 -4.23
N ALA A 269 -8.72 3.18 -3.61
CA ALA A 269 -8.49 2.55 -2.32
C ALA A 269 -9.36 3.17 -1.22
N HIS A 270 -9.48 4.51 -1.19
CA HIS A 270 -10.39 5.20 -0.30
C HIS A 270 -11.86 4.81 -0.55
N TYR A 271 -12.29 4.74 -1.81
CA TYR A 271 -13.63 4.26 -2.16
C TYR A 271 -13.87 2.84 -1.62
N VAL A 272 -12.91 1.93 -1.76
CA VAL A 272 -13.00 0.58 -1.17
C VAL A 272 -13.07 0.64 0.35
N GLU A 273 -12.19 1.40 0.99
CA GLU A 273 -12.07 1.51 2.45
C GLU A 273 -13.39 1.94 3.12
N ILE A 274 -14.04 3.00 2.61
CA ILE A 274 -15.25 3.53 3.24
C ILE A 274 -16.49 2.65 3.00
N HIS A 275 -16.55 1.93 1.89
CA HIS A 275 -17.70 1.07 1.57
C HIS A 275 -17.66 -0.28 2.30
N PHE A 276 -16.48 -0.76 2.69
CA PHE A 276 -16.32 -2.04 3.41
C PHE A 276 -15.75 -1.90 4.83
N GLY A 277 -15.53 -0.66 5.27
CA GLY A 277 -14.93 -0.30 6.55
C GLY A 277 -15.67 0.86 7.22
N ILE A 278 -14.97 1.60 8.07
CA ILE A 278 -15.53 2.75 8.78
C ILE A 278 -14.89 4.01 8.21
N ALA A 279 -15.72 4.90 7.65
CA ALA A 279 -15.25 6.21 7.24
C ALA A 279 -14.95 7.08 8.46
N ILE A 280 -13.70 7.55 8.56
CA ILE A 280 -13.24 8.45 9.61
C ILE A 280 -12.86 9.79 8.99
N SER A 281 -12.79 10.84 9.81
CA SER A 281 -12.43 12.19 9.34
C SER A 281 -11.12 12.20 8.56
N ALA A 282 -10.12 11.44 9.03
CA ALA A 282 -8.84 11.32 8.34
C ALA A 282 -9.01 10.76 6.92
N SER A 283 -9.73 9.65 6.72
CA SER A 283 -9.87 9.04 5.39
C SER A 283 -10.62 9.96 4.43
N ARG A 284 -11.69 10.64 4.89
CA ARG A 284 -12.41 11.64 4.08
C ARG A 284 -11.54 12.84 3.69
N VAL A 285 -10.70 13.35 4.59
CA VAL A 285 -9.77 14.46 4.28
C VAL A 285 -8.72 14.04 3.24
N HIS A 286 -8.19 12.82 3.32
CA HIS A 286 -7.24 12.31 2.33
C HIS A 286 -7.83 12.25 0.93
N PHE A 287 -9.11 11.89 0.78
CA PHE A 287 -9.80 11.92 -0.51
C PHE A 287 -9.78 13.32 -1.15
N PHE A 288 -10.22 14.34 -0.43
CA PHE A 288 -10.22 15.71 -0.95
C PHE A 288 -8.81 16.24 -1.21
N LEU A 289 -7.83 15.86 -0.39
CA LEU A 289 -6.42 16.17 -0.64
C LEU A 289 -5.94 15.53 -1.95
N TYR A 290 -6.26 14.26 -2.19
CA TYR A 290 -5.89 13.57 -3.42
C TYR A 290 -6.57 14.19 -4.65
N LEU A 291 -7.82 14.63 -4.54
CA LEU A 291 -8.50 15.38 -5.60
C LEU A 291 -7.81 16.71 -5.89
N ALA A 292 -7.45 17.47 -4.86
CA ALA A 292 -6.75 18.73 -5.02
C ALA A 292 -5.39 18.55 -5.69
N LEU A 293 -4.61 17.55 -5.25
CA LEU A 293 -3.33 17.20 -5.86
C LEU A 293 -3.49 16.76 -7.32
N LEU A 294 -4.49 15.92 -7.60
CA LEU A 294 -4.81 15.48 -8.95
C LEU A 294 -5.07 16.69 -9.85
N PHE A 295 -5.92 17.62 -9.43
CA PHE A 295 -6.21 18.86 -10.16
C PHE A 295 -4.96 19.74 -10.35
N VAL A 296 -4.15 19.91 -9.30
CA VAL A 296 -2.93 20.73 -9.36
C VAL A 296 -1.95 20.18 -10.39
N ILE A 297 -1.72 18.88 -10.40
CA ILE A 297 -0.74 18.23 -11.29
C ILE A 297 -1.24 18.18 -12.73
N THR A 298 -2.52 17.86 -12.93
CA THR A 298 -3.07 17.59 -14.27
C THR A 298 -3.59 18.82 -14.99
N TYR A 299 -3.94 19.89 -14.27
CA TYR A 299 -4.52 21.10 -14.86
C TYR A 299 -3.77 22.38 -14.50
N TRP A 300 -3.54 22.65 -13.21
CA TRP A 300 -2.99 23.95 -12.79
C TRP A 300 -1.51 24.12 -13.16
N LEU A 301 -0.64 23.17 -12.82
CA LEU A 301 0.79 23.24 -13.11
C LEU A 301 1.10 23.31 -14.62
N PRO A 302 0.49 22.49 -15.50
CA PRO A 302 0.68 22.60 -16.94
C PRO A 302 0.31 23.98 -17.47
N LYS A 303 -0.84 24.54 -17.06
CA LYS A 303 -1.27 25.89 -17.46
C LYS A 303 -0.31 26.99 -17.04
N GLN A 304 0.25 26.89 -15.83
CA GLN A 304 1.26 27.84 -15.35
C GLN A 304 2.55 27.78 -16.19
N LYS A 305 2.98 26.57 -16.57
CA LYS A 305 4.13 26.39 -17.45
C LYS A 305 3.88 27.02 -18.81
N GLU A 306 2.73 26.73 -19.43
CA GLU A 306 2.32 27.29 -20.73
C GLU A 306 2.29 28.82 -20.72
N ALA A 307 1.64 29.42 -19.71
CA ALA A 307 1.58 30.86 -19.53
C ALA A 307 2.97 31.49 -19.36
N THR A 308 3.85 30.84 -18.59
CA THR A 308 5.23 31.30 -18.41
C THR A 308 6.00 31.22 -19.74
N THR A 309 5.92 30.12 -20.49
CA THR A 309 6.56 30.00 -21.81
C THR A 309 6.06 31.04 -22.81
N ALA A 310 4.75 31.33 -22.84
CA ALA A 310 4.18 32.35 -23.73
C ALA A 310 4.69 33.77 -23.40
N VAL A 311 4.87 34.10 -22.12
CA VAL A 311 5.47 35.38 -21.69
C VAL A 311 6.95 35.46 -22.07
N VAL A 312 7.68 34.34 -22.00
CA VAL A 312 9.09 34.27 -22.40
C VAL A 312 9.25 34.45 -23.91
N GLU A 313 8.40 33.83 -24.73
CA GLU A 313 8.45 34.02 -26.19
C GLU A 313 8.07 35.45 -26.60
N GLY A 314 7.08 36.06 -25.92
CA GLY A 314 6.74 37.48 -26.10
C GLY A 314 7.85 38.45 -25.66
N SER A 315 8.62 38.10 -24.62
CA SER A 315 9.74 38.91 -24.13
C SER A 315 11.07 38.64 -24.85
N ALA A 316 11.24 37.48 -25.50
CA ALA A 316 12.44 37.10 -26.26
C ALA A 316 12.65 37.96 -27.52
N ALA A 317 11.63 38.69 -27.97
CA ALA A 317 11.75 39.71 -29.00
C ALA A 317 12.56 40.95 -28.54
N ILE A 318 12.79 41.17 -27.23
CA ILE A 318 13.37 42.42 -26.72
C ILE A 318 14.78 42.30 -26.12
N SER A 319 15.28 41.13 -25.68
CA SER A 319 16.72 41.06 -25.35
C SER A 319 17.31 39.64 -25.37
N LYS A 320 18.09 39.33 -26.41
CA LYS A 320 18.84 38.08 -26.54
C LYS A 320 20.16 38.04 -25.73
N GLY A 321 20.48 39.08 -24.94
CA GLY A 321 21.82 39.24 -24.34
C GLY A 321 21.98 38.85 -22.88
N LYS A 322 20.92 38.85 -22.06
CA LYS A 322 21.07 38.72 -20.58
C LYS A 322 20.24 37.61 -19.94
N TRP A 323 19.36 36.96 -20.69
CA TRP A 323 18.32 36.11 -20.11
C TRP A 323 18.71 34.64 -19.86
N HIS A 324 19.86 34.19 -20.38
CA HIS A 324 20.40 32.87 -20.00
C HIS A 324 21.03 32.81 -18.61
N ARG A 325 21.09 33.95 -17.89
CA ARG A 325 21.66 34.00 -16.53
C ARG A 325 20.60 34.12 -15.42
N ALA A 326 19.35 34.46 -15.75
CA ALA A 326 18.32 34.80 -14.75
C ALA A 326 17.25 33.71 -14.51
N THR A 327 17.09 32.72 -15.40
CA THR A 327 16.11 31.63 -15.25
C THR A 327 16.65 30.34 -14.63
N ARG A 328 17.92 30.30 -14.25
CA ARG A 328 18.36 29.44 -13.15
C ARG A 328 17.89 30.07 -11.85
N ALA A 329 16.58 29.97 -11.60
CA ALA A 329 16.03 30.18 -10.27
C ALA A 329 16.90 29.37 -9.31
N ALA A 330 17.55 30.09 -8.39
CA ALA A 330 18.47 29.52 -7.44
C ALA A 330 17.75 28.39 -6.70
N ARG A 331 18.12 27.13 -7.00
CA ARG A 331 17.97 26.07 -6.01
C ARG A 331 18.62 26.63 -4.74
N PRO A 332 17.96 26.59 -3.57
CA PRO A 332 18.59 27.02 -2.33
C PRO A 332 19.98 26.38 -2.26
N ALA A 333 21.02 27.14 -1.87
CA ALA A 333 22.40 26.67 -1.90
C ALA A 333 22.60 25.34 -1.12
N ILE A 334 21.71 25.06 -0.17
CA ILE A 334 21.61 23.81 0.61
C ILE A 334 21.34 22.58 -0.29
N PHE A 335 20.69 22.77 -1.44
CA PHE A 335 20.38 21.73 -2.43
C PHE A 335 21.25 21.80 -3.70
N ALA A 336 22.32 22.60 -3.68
CA ALA A 336 23.26 22.69 -4.79
C ALA A 336 24.31 21.56 -4.70
N GLY A 337 24.36 20.70 -5.71
CA GLY A 337 25.29 19.56 -5.78
C GLY A 337 24.63 18.20 -5.51
N TRP A 338 25.43 17.15 -5.55
CA TRP A 338 25.05 15.75 -5.29
C TRP A 338 24.37 15.50 -3.94
N SER A 339 24.74 16.23 -2.87
CA SER A 339 24.22 16.00 -1.52
C SER A 339 22.78 16.47 -1.33
N GLY A 340 22.36 17.53 -2.04
CA GLY A 340 21.05 18.16 -1.87
C GLY A 340 19.88 17.18 -2.06
N PRO A 341 19.74 16.56 -3.24
CA PRO A 341 18.67 15.60 -3.47
C PRO A 341 18.75 14.38 -2.56
N VAL A 342 19.95 13.87 -2.29
CA VAL A 342 20.16 12.71 -1.41
C VAL A 342 19.68 13.02 0.01
N LEU A 343 19.99 14.22 0.52
CA LEU A 343 19.50 14.69 1.83
C LEU A 343 17.97 14.84 1.84
N LEU A 344 17.37 15.36 0.75
CA LEU A 344 15.92 15.48 0.64
C LEU A 344 15.24 14.10 0.70
N TYR A 345 15.69 13.14 -0.12
CA TYR A 345 15.14 11.78 -0.12
C TYR A 345 15.38 11.07 1.20
N SER A 346 16.58 11.23 1.79
CA SER A 346 16.91 10.68 3.10
C SER A 346 16.00 11.22 4.21
N PHE A 347 15.72 12.53 4.20
CA PHE A 347 14.80 13.18 5.13
C PHE A 347 13.36 12.73 4.91
N MET A 348 12.88 12.65 3.66
CA MET A 348 11.54 12.16 3.35
C MET A 348 11.36 10.71 3.79
N LEU A 349 12.34 9.84 3.53
CA LEU A 349 12.34 8.45 3.98
C LEU A 349 12.35 8.38 5.51
N ALA A 350 13.13 9.22 6.19
CA ALA A 350 13.15 9.28 7.65
C ALA A 350 11.78 9.70 8.21
N LEU A 351 11.09 10.67 7.60
CA LEU A 351 9.73 11.05 8.00
C LEU A 351 8.72 9.92 7.79
N ILE A 352 8.73 9.28 6.62
CA ILE A 352 7.83 8.16 6.30
C ILE A 352 8.04 7.02 7.30
N ILE A 353 9.29 6.63 7.51
CA ILE A 353 9.65 5.54 8.42
C ILE A 353 9.41 5.93 9.87
N GLY A 354 9.60 7.19 10.26
CA GLY A 354 9.28 7.69 11.59
C GLY A 354 7.78 7.57 11.89
N ILE A 355 6.92 7.96 10.94
CA ILE A 355 5.46 7.84 11.08
C ILE A 355 5.03 6.38 11.14
N ILE A 356 5.55 5.53 10.25
CA ILE A 356 5.26 4.08 10.29
C ILE A 356 5.79 3.47 11.59
N GLY A 357 7.00 3.86 12.00
CA GLY A 357 7.67 3.44 13.22
C GLY A 357 6.94 3.84 14.50
N TYR A 358 6.16 4.93 14.47
CA TYR A 358 5.28 5.30 15.58
C TYR A 358 4.26 4.19 15.90
N SER A 359 3.79 3.43 14.89
CA SER A 359 2.90 2.28 15.10
C SER A 359 3.54 1.15 15.93
N PHE A 360 4.86 1.16 16.06
CA PHE A 360 5.62 0.21 16.88
C PHE A 360 6.06 0.82 18.22
N THR A 361 5.70 2.08 18.51
CA THR A 361 6.06 2.75 19.76
C THR A 361 5.00 2.44 20.81
N THR A 362 5.24 1.40 21.60
CA THR A 362 4.33 0.92 22.63
C THR A 362 5.10 0.55 23.89
N PHE A 363 4.52 0.85 25.04
CA PHE A 363 5.04 0.39 26.33
C PHE A 363 4.05 -0.54 27.01
N VAL A 364 4.55 -1.69 27.45
CA VAL A 364 3.86 -2.66 28.31
C VAL A 364 4.68 -2.81 29.57
N GLN A 365 4.05 -2.61 30.72
CA GLN A 365 4.73 -2.72 32.01
C GLN A 365 5.26 -4.15 32.23
N PRO A 366 6.58 -4.34 32.43
CA PRO A 366 7.15 -5.62 32.83
C PRO A 366 6.59 -6.12 34.17
N PRO A 367 6.44 -7.44 34.38
CA PRO A 367 5.86 -8.00 35.61
C PRO A 367 6.64 -7.64 36.88
N ASP A 368 7.93 -7.39 36.75
CA ASP A 368 8.89 -7.04 37.80
C ASP A 368 9.02 -5.52 38.03
N LEU A 369 8.47 -4.71 37.13
CA LEU A 369 8.49 -3.26 37.24
C LEU A 369 7.22 -2.75 37.93
N VAL A 370 7.37 -2.15 39.11
CA VAL A 370 6.28 -1.44 39.79
C VAL A 370 6.44 0.05 39.55
N LEU A 371 5.47 0.64 38.83
CA LEU A 371 5.41 2.08 38.58
C LEU A 371 4.43 2.72 39.57
N GLU A 372 4.90 3.66 40.37
CA GLU A 372 4.03 4.43 41.28
C GLU A 372 3.33 5.58 40.55
N ASN A 373 3.95 6.11 39.49
CA ASN A 373 3.40 7.14 38.63
C ASN A 373 4.01 7.07 37.22
N VAL A 374 3.39 7.77 36.25
CA VAL A 374 3.82 7.79 34.84
C VAL A 374 5.10 8.60 34.63
N GLU A 375 5.44 9.51 35.55
CA GLU A 375 6.65 10.35 35.46
C GLU A 375 7.95 9.55 35.62
N GLN A 376 7.88 8.35 36.20
CA GLN A 376 9.00 7.41 36.28
C GLN A 376 9.41 6.82 34.92
N LEU A 377 8.56 6.95 33.88
CA LEU A 377 8.87 6.48 32.53
C LEU A 377 9.51 7.59 31.70
N THR A 378 10.71 7.32 31.19
CA THR A 378 11.32 8.21 30.20
C THR A 378 10.92 7.82 28.78
N ALA A 379 11.00 8.79 27.85
CA ALA A 379 10.84 8.50 26.42
C ALA A 379 11.86 7.46 25.92
N VAL A 380 13.04 7.41 26.52
CA VAL A 380 14.08 6.43 26.20
C VAL A 380 13.65 5.02 26.60
N ASP A 381 13.02 4.85 27.76
CA ASP A 381 12.53 3.53 28.21
C ASP A 381 11.44 3.00 27.29
N ILE A 382 10.54 3.89 26.86
CA ILE A 382 9.47 3.56 25.90
C ILE A 382 10.08 3.16 24.56
N LEU A 383 11.01 3.96 24.00
CA LEU A 383 11.64 3.66 22.71
C LEU A 383 12.50 2.40 22.77
N HIS A 384 13.23 2.19 23.87
CA HIS A 384 14.02 1.00 24.09
C HIS A 384 13.13 -0.24 24.08
N GLN A 385 12.06 -0.27 24.89
CA GLN A 385 11.16 -1.42 24.92
C GLN A 385 10.48 -1.64 23.56
N SER A 386 10.03 -0.57 22.93
CA SER A 386 9.35 -0.59 21.63
C SER A 386 10.20 -1.22 20.53
N TRP A 387 11.49 -0.87 20.46
CA TRP A 387 12.34 -1.23 19.31
C TRP A 387 13.29 -2.39 19.58
N PHE A 388 13.57 -2.66 20.86
CA PHE A 388 14.58 -3.61 21.32
C PHE A 388 14.04 -4.70 22.24
N VAL A 389 12.74 -4.74 22.57
CA VAL A 389 12.19 -5.77 23.47
C VAL A 389 10.96 -6.44 22.85
N ASN A 390 10.91 -7.78 22.93
CA ASN A 390 9.75 -8.56 22.54
C ASN A 390 8.90 -8.92 23.76
N VAL A 391 7.89 -8.09 24.02
CA VAL A 391 6.95 -8.25 25.14
C VAL A 391 6.26 -9.62 25.13
N ASN A 392 5.92 -10.14 23.95
CA ASN A 392 5.22 -11.43 23.81
C ASN A 392 6.12 -12.64 24.10
N ARG A 393 7.44 -12.44 24.20
CA ARG A 393 8.41 -13.50 24.48
C ARG A 393 9.11 -13.26 25.82
N ASN A 394 8.31 -13.02 26.86
CA ASN A 394 8.78 -12.76 28.22
C ASN A 394 9.82 -11.63 28.28
N PHE A 395 9.52 -10.52 27.60
CA PHE A 395 10.37 -9.31 27.57
C PHE A 395 11.82 -9.58 27.11
N ALA A 396 12.04 -10.57 26.24
CA ALA A 396 13.37 -10.86 25.70
C ALA A 396 13.89 -9.73 24.80
N GLU A 397 15.18 -9.43 24.89
CA GLU A 397 15.84 -8.48 23.99
C GLU A 397 15.75 -8.95 22.53
N SER A 398 15.31 -8.05 21.67
CA SER A 398 15.04 -8.27 20.25
C SER A 398 15.09 -6.94 19.49
N PRO A 399 16.24 -6.57 18.90
CA PRO A 399 16.41 -5.36 18.07
C PRO A 399 15.77 -5.46 16.68
N PHE A 400 14.91 -6.44 16.45
CA PHE A 400 14.31 -6.72 15.14
C PHE A 400 13.59 -5.51 14.54
N ILE A 401 12.80 -4.78 15.34
CA ILE A 401 12.06 -3.59 14.89
C ILE A 401 13.05 -2.47 14.51
N TYR A 402 14.04 -2.21 15.36
CA TYR A 402 15.11 -1.26 15.05
C TYR A 402 15.82 -1.60 13.74
N LEU A 403 16.24 -2.86 13.56
CA LEU A 403 16.91 -3.31 12.35
C LEU A 403 16.01 -3.16 11.12
N MET A 404 14.72 -3.49 11.22
CA MET A 404 13.76 -3.33 10.14
C MET A 404 13.64 -1.86 9.70
N ILE A 405 13.58 -0.93 10.66
CA ILE A 405 13.51 0.52 10.43
C ILE A 405 14.78 1.00 9.69
N VAL A 406 15.96 0.67 10.21
CA VAL A 406 17.26 1.09 9.64
C VAL A 406 17.48 0.48 8.25
N LEU A 407 17.12 -0.79 8.06
CA LEU A 407 17.24 -1.46 6.76
C LEU A 407 16.27 -0.87 5.74
N SER A 408 15.03 -0.61 6.12
CA SER A 408 14.05 0.02 5.23
C SER A 408 14.52 1.41 4.79
N TRP A 409 15.09 2.18 5.72
CA TRP A 409 15.62 3.51 5.42
C TRP A 409 16.82 3.45 4.49
N SER A 410 17.79 2.59 4.80
CA SER A 410 19.02 2.47 4.03
C SER A 410 18.80 1.88 2.63
N LEU A 411 17.97 0.84 2.50
CA LEU A 411 17.60 0.27 1.20
C LEU A 411 16.74 1.23 0.37
N GLY A 412 15.81 1.93 1.00
CA GLY A 412 15.01 2.97 0.32
C GLY A 412 15.90 4.08 -0.23
N LEU A 413 16.88 4.54 0.56
CA LEU A 413 17.83 5.55 0.13
C LEU A 413 18.74 5.05 -1.00
N LEU A 414 19.20 3.81 -0.92
CA LEU A 414 20.01 3.18 -1.98
C LEU A 414 19.24 3.13 -3.30
N ILE A 415 17.95 2.75 -3.28
CA ILE A 415 17.09 2.74 -4.47
C ILE A 415 16.93 4.15 -5.02
N ALA A 416 16.64 5.13 -4.17
CA ALA A 416 16.48 6.53 -4.59
C ALA A 416 17.76 7.06 -5.27
N VAL A 417 18.93 6.84 -4.65
CA VAL A 417 20.23 7.22 -5.22
C VAL A 417 20.51 6.49 -6.54
N SER A 418 20.13 5.22 -6.64
CA SER A 418 20.30 4.42 -7.87
C SER A 418 19.45 4.96 -9.03
N GLU A 419 18.18 5.30 -8.79
CA GLU A 419 17.32 5.88 -9.84
C GLU A 419 17.80 7.29 -10.23
N MET A 420 18.18 8.10 -9.25
CA MET A 420 18.80 9.41 -9.49
C MET A 420 20.06 9.35 -10.38
N LEU A 421 20.88 8.32 -10.21
CA LEU A 421 22.06 8.07 -11.05
C LEU A 421 21.68 7.66 -12.47
N LYS A 422 20.67 6.80 -12.60
CA LYS A 422 20.16 6.30 -13.87
C LYS A 422 19.54 7.41 -14.71
N ASP A 423 18.80 8.32 -14.08
CA ASP A 423 18.14 9.46 -14.75
C ASP A 423 19.11 10.64 -14.98
N GLY A 424 20.35 10.53 -14.51
CA GLY A 424 21.40 11.54 -14.70
C GLY A 424 21.22 12.79 -13.83
N GLU A 425 20.32 12.74 -12.85
CA GLU A 425 20.11 13.80 -11.85
C GLU A 425 21.28 13.88 -10.87
N LEU A 426 21.83 12.72 -10.50
CA LEU A 426 23.09 12.61 -9.76
C LEU A 426 24.20 12.26 -10.76
N LYS A 427 25.14 13.18 -10.95
CA LYS A 427 26.37 12.89 -11.71
C LYS A 427 27.47 12.56 -10.72
N ILE A 428 27.75 11.27 -10.54
CA ILE A 428 29.00 10.88 -9.90
C ILE A 428 30.12 11.13 -10.93
N PRO A 429 31.15 11.92 -10.61
CA PRO A 429 32.30 12.06 -11.49
C PRO A 429 32.85 10.66 -11.79
N ALA A 430 33.00 10.33 -13.07
CA ALA A 430 33.51 9.03 -13.47
C ALA A 430 34.84 8.78 -12.74
N VAL A 431 34.91 7.70 -11.96
CA VAL A 431 36.15 7.25 -11.34
C VAL A 431 37.06 6.81 -12.47
N SER A 432 37.94 7.72 -12.89
CA SER A 432 38.97 7.62 -13.95
C SER A 432 38.88 6.40 -14.88
N ASP A 433 38.66 6.67 -16.17
CA ASP A 433 38.79 5.69 -17.23
C ASP A 433 40.18 5.03 -17.23
N ASN A 434 40.18 3.71 -17.45
CA ASN A 434 41.32 2.80 -17.61
C ASN A 434 42.12 2.40 -16.35
N VAL A 435 41.50 1.57 -15.50
CA VAL A 435 42.27 0.62 -14.69
C VAL A 435 42.47 -0.66 -15.51
N PRO A 436 43.72 -1.18 -15.65
CA PRO A 436 44.02 -2.42 -16.36
C PRO A 436 43.16 -3.59 -15.89
N LYS A 437 42.80 -4.50 -16.81
CA LYS A 437 41.99 -5.70 -16.53
C LYS A 437 42.55 -6.52 -15.36
N GLU A 438 43.87 -6.57 -15.19
CA GLU A 438 44.53 -7.23 -14.07
C GLU A 438 44.18 -6.64 -12.70
N LYS A 439 44.13 -5.32 -12.56
CA LYS A 439 43.77 -4.65 -11.29
C LYS A 439 42.29 -4.83 -10.96
N SER A 440 41.42 -4.84 -11.97
CA SER A 440 39.98 -5.16 -11.82
C SER A 440 39.76 -6.62 -11.40
N SER A 441 40.54 -7.54 -11.99
CA SER A 441 40.51 -8.97 -11.67
C SER A 441 41.01 -9.24 -10.24
N ARG A 442 42.07 -8.54 -9.80
CA ARG A 442 42.57 -8.62 -8.42
C ARG A 442 41.56 -8.09 -7.39
N ALA A 443 40.79 -7.06 -7.74
CA ALA A 443 39.69 -6.57 -6.90
C ALA A 443 38.47 -7.51 -6.89
N ALA A 444 38.29 -8.36 -7.89
CA ALA A 444 37.17 -9.31 -7.94
C ALA A 444 37.34 -10.51 -7.01
N THR A 445 38.58 -11.00 -6.83
CA THR A 445 38.91 -12.13 -5.96
C THR A 445 38.40 -11.97 -4.51
N PRO A 446 38.64 -10.85 -3.80
CA PRO A 446 38.13 -10.66 -2.44
C PRO A 446 36.60 -10.71 -2.37
N PHE A 447 35.88 -10.12 -3.33
CA PHE A 447 34.41 -10.21 -3.41
C PHE A 447 33.93 -11.65 -3.64
N LEU A 448 34.54 -12.41 -4.54
CA LEU A 448 34.15 -13.80 -4.78
C LEU A 448 34.38 -14.68 -3.55
N LEU A 449 35.55 -14.56 -2.91
CA LEU A 449 35.87 -15.32 -1.69
C LEU A 449 34.91 -15.01 -0.56
N MET A 450 34.62 -13.72 -0.35
CA MET A 450 33.71 -13.29 0.68
C MET A 450 32.25 -13.72 0.40
N GLY A 451 31.85 -13.71 -0.87
CA GLY A 451 30.56 -14.23 -1.31
C GLY A 451 30.37 -15.72 -1.02
N ILE A 452 31.37 -16.53 -1.36
CA ILE A 452 31.38 -17.98 -1.06
C ILE A 452 31.38 -18.20 0.46
N ALA A 453 32.26 -17.52 1.20
CA ALA A 453 32.37 -17.67 2.64
C ALA A 453 31.04 -17.34 3.35
N SER A 454 30.37 -16.26 2.95
CA SER A 454 29.07 -15.85 3.50
C SER A 454 27.95 -16.86 3.20
N ILE A 455 27.96 -17.44 1.99
CA ILE A 455 26.97 -18.47 1.62
C ILE A 455 27.21 -19.78 2.37
N MET A 456 28.47 -20.21 2.44
CA MET A 456 28.89 -21.43 3.13
C MET A 456 28.67 -21.34 4.63
N TYR A 457 28.89 -20.17 5.24
CA TYR A 457 28.65 -19.96 6.67
C TYR A 457 27.22 -20.37 7.07
N ARG A 458 26.21 -20.01 6.27
CA ARG A 458 24.82 -20.41 6.55
C ARG A 458 24.57 -21.92 6.38
N LEU A 459 25.21 -22.54 5.39
CA LEU A 459 25.07 -23.98 5.15
C LEU A 459 25.74 -24.81 6.24
N LEU A 460 26.84 -24.30 6.81
CA LEU A 460 27.64 -24.98 7.83
C LEU A 460 27.19 -24.65 9.26
N VAL A 461 26.53 -23.51 9.47
CA VAL A 461 26.04 -23.04 10.77
C VAL A 461 24.54 -22.76 10.70
N PRO A 462 23.69 -23.80 10.62
CA PRO A 462 22.25 -23.63 10.58
C PRO A 462 21.73 -23.06 11.90
N LEU A 463 20.76 -22.15 11.82
CA LEU A 463 20.07 -21.65 13.01
C LEU A 463 19.24 -22.76 13.66
N PRO A 464 19.18 -22.80 15.00
CA PRO A 464 18.29 -23.72 15.70
C PRO A 464 16.82 -23.36 15.43
N LEU A 465 15.92 -24.35 15.50
CA LEU A 465 14.48 -24.18 15.20
C LEU A 465 13.79 -23.10 16.05
N ASN A 466 14.35 -22.77 17.22
CA ASN A 466 13.85 -21.76 18.14
C ASN A 466 14.57 -20.39 18.03
N ALA A 467 15.40 -20.20 17.00
CA ALA A 467 16.14 -18.97 16.76
C ALA A 467 15.24 -17.75 16.77
N SER A 468 15.75 -16.64 17.31
CA SER A 468 15.02 -15.37 17.29
C SER A 468 14.87 -14.84 15.86
N ALA A 469 13.82 -14.05 15.63
CA ALA A 469 13.63 -13.35 14.35
C ALA A 469 14.85 -12.47 14.00
N THR A 470 15.51 -11.89 15.00
CA THR A 470 16.76 -11.14 14.85
C THR A 470 17.90 -12.00 14.30
N ALA A 471 18.07 -13.23 14.79
CA ALA A 471 19.10 -14.14 14.31
C ALA A 471 18.83 -14.59 12.86
N LEU A 472 17.56 -14.88 12.55
CA LEU A 472 17.10 -15.17 11.19
C LEU A 472 17.36 -14.02 10.23
N LEU A 473 17.07 -12.77 10.63
CA LEU A 473 17.31 -11.57 9.84
C LEU A 473 18.81 -11.39 9.58
N GLY A 474 19.64 -11.44 10.62
CA GLY A 474 21.09 -11.28 10.51
C GLY A 474 21.72 -12.30 9.55
N GLN A 475 21.39 -13.58 9.69
CA GLN A 475 21.90 -14.61 8.76
C GLN A 475 21.37 -14.42 7.33
N THR A 476 20.10 -14.03 7.16
CA THR A 476 19.53 -13.82 5.83
C THR A 476 20.22 -12.66 5.11
N LEU A 477 20.52 -11.56 5.82
CA LEU A 477 21.25 -10.42 5.27
C LEU A 477 22.69 -10.76 4.89
N LEU A 478 23.39 -11.54 5.73
CA LEU A 478 24.73 -12.05 5.38
C LEU A 478 24.69 -12.87 4.09
N TRP A 479 23.65 -13.68 3.92
CA TRP A 479 23.46 -14.51 2.73
C TRP A 479 23.14 -13.68 1.48
N MET A 480 22.25 -12.69 1.60
CA MET A 480 21.94 -11.74 0.54
C MET A 480 23.17 -10.96 0.11
N TRP A 481 23.96 -10.49 1.08
CA TRP A 481 25.22 -9.81 0.80
C TRP A 481 26.24 -10.74 0.14
N GLY A 482 26.33 -12.00 0.58
CA GLY A 482 27.16 -13.00 -0.07
C GLY A 482 26.83 -13.17 -1.56
N ALA A 483 25.55 -13.21 -1.92
CA ALA A 483 25.11 -13.26 -3.31
C ALA A 483 25.47 -11.98 -4.09
N LEU A 484 25.34 -10.80 -3.47
CA LEU A 484 25.76 -9.54 -4.06
C LEU A 484 27.27 -9.48 -4.29
N CYS A 485 28.08 -10.01 -3.37
CA CYS A 485 29.52 -10.13 -3.50
C CYS A 485 29.92 -11.05 -4.66
N LEU A 486 29.25 -12.20 -4.82
CA LEU A 486 29.46 -13.05 -5.99
C LEU A 486 29.15 -12.32 -7.30
N TRP A 487 28.05 -11.56 -7.33
CA TRP A 487 27.68 -10.79 -8.51
C TRP A 487 28.69 -9.67 -8.77
N ALA A 488 29.11 -8.91 -7.76
CA ALA A 488 30.11 -7.85 -7.91
C ALA A 488 31.44 -8.40 -8.43
N GLY A 489 31.92 -9.51 -7.87
CA GLY A 489 33.13 -10.18 -8.32
C GLY A 489 33.01 -10.68 -9.77
N GLY A 490 31.91 -11.35 -10.11
CA GLY A 490 31.64 -11.78 -11.48
C GLY A 490 31.54 -10.61 -12.47
N ASN A 491 30.92 -9.51 -12.06
CA ASN A 491 30.75 -8.31 -12.88
C ASN A 491 32.08 -7.56 -13.10
N LEU A 492 32.97 -7.52 -12.10
CA LEU A 492 34.33 -6.96 -12.24
C LEU A 492 35.23 -7.76 -13.20
N ILE A 493 34.98 -9.07 -13.34
CA ILE A 493 35.71 -9.95 -14.28
C ILE A 493 35.13 -9.87 -15.69
N LEU A 494 33.80 -9.99 -15.79
CA LEU A 494 33.08 -10.14 -17.05
C LEU A 494 32.63 -8.81 -17.66
N ARG A 495 32.70 -7.70 -16.89
CA ARG A 495 32.29 -6.34 -17.27
C ARG A 495 30.88 -6.28 -17.88
N PHE A 496 29.92 -6.96 -17.25
CA PHE A 496 28.53 -6.98 -17.72
C PHE A 496 27.88 -5.59 -17.70
N THR A 497 28.27 -4.72 -16.76
CA THR A 497 27.73 -3.36 -16.63
C THR A 497 28.78 -2.29 -16.90
N LYS A 498 28.38 -1.15 -17.49
CA LYS A 498 29.27 0.00 -17.74
C LYS A 498 29.93 0.58 -16.48
N ASN A 499 29.34 0.37 -15.30
CA ASN A 499 29.76 0.94 -14.01
C ASN A 499 30.08 -0.18 -12.99
N ASP A 500 30.79 -1.22 -13.41
CA ASP A 500 31.16 -2.39 -12.60
C ASP A 500 31.80 -2.06 -11.24
N ARG A 501 32.69 -1.06 -11.18
CA ARG A 501 33.33 -0.61 -9.92
C ARG A 501 32.39 0.12 -8.98
N LEU A 502 31.51 0.97 -9.51
CA LEU A 502 30.49 1.63 -8.70
C LEU A 502 29.53 0.62 -8.11
N PHE A 503 29.19 -0.42 -8.89
CA PHE A 503 28.40 -1.54 -8.38
C PHE A 503 29.13 -2.27 -7.24
N ALA A 504 30.41 -2.62 -7.40
CA ALA A 504 31.20 -3.26 -6.35
C ALA A 504 31.35 -2.38 -5.09
N ALA A 505 31.59 -1.08 -5.24
CA ALA A 505 31.59 -0.14 -4.13
C ALA A 505 30.23 -0.05 -3.43
N GLY A 506 29.13 -0.07 -4.20
CA GLY A 506 27.78 -0.17 -3.64
C GLY A 506 27.55 -1.44 -2.82
N VAL A 507 28.11 -2.58 -3.24
CA VAL A 507 28.06 -3.84 -2.49
C VAL A 507 28.88 -3.77 -1.20
N ALA A 508 30.04 -3.09 -1.19
CA ALA A 508 30.80 -2.83 0.03
C ALA A 508 30.01 -1.95 1.01
N VAL A 509 29.41 -0.86 0.54
CA VAL A 509 28.55 0.01 1.37
C VAL A 509 27.35 -0.76 1.94
N ALA A 510 26.70 -1.60 1.13
CA ALA A 510 25.62 -2.47 1.61
C ALA A 510 26.08 -3.44 2.70
N GLY A 511 27.30 -3.97 2.60
CA GLY A 511 27.88 -4.84 3.62
C GLY A 511 28.16 -4.14 4.94
N LEU A 512 28.63 -2.88 4.92
CA LEU A 512 28.74 -2.06 6.14
C LEU A 512 27.39 -1.90 6.83
N LEU A 513 26.33 -1.65 6.05
CA LEU A 513 24.97 -1.51 6.58
C LEU A 513 24.44 -2.83 7.15
N PHE A 514 24.77 -3.96 6.53
CA PHE A 514 24.28 -5.26 6.96
C PHE A 514 25.08 -5.83 8.14
N ALA A 515 26.35 -5.46 8.30
CA ALA A 515 27.23 -5.96 9.34
C ALA A 515 26.65 -5.82 10.74
N LEU A 516 26.04 -4.67 11.07
CA LEU A 516 25.41 -4.46 12.37
C LEU A 516 24.25 -5.44 12.64
N PRO A 517 23.23 -5.58 11.75
CA PRO A 517 22.23 -6.63 11.85
C PRO A 517 22.81 -8.04 12.01
N VAL A 518 23.90 -8.38 11.31
CA VAL A 518 24.55 -9.69 11.43
C VAL A 518 25.15 -9.88 12.82
N MET A 519 25.88 -8.88 13.33
CA MET A 519 26.48 -8.94 14.66
C MET A 519 25.42 -9.10 15.75
N VAL A 520 24.37 -8.29 15.65
CA VAL A 520 23.25 -8.25 16.57
C VAL A 520 22.41 -9.53 16.51
N GLY A 521 22.33 -10.19 15.34
CA GLY A 521 21.70 -11.50 15.16
C GLY A 521 22.49 -12.68 15.72
N GLY A 522 23.53 -12.46 16.53
CA GLY A 522 24.38 -13.50 17.11
C GLY A 522 25.56 -13.91 16.22
N GLY A 523 25.71 -13.30 15.04
CA GLY A 523 26.82 -13.54 14.11
C GLY A 523 27.97 -12.54 14.28
N PHE A 524 28.40 -12.24 15.51
CA PHE A 524 29.37 -11.16 15.80
C PHE A 524 30.63 -11.24 14.94
N LEU A 525 31.28 -12.40 14.88
CA LEU A 525 32.50 -12.60 14.09
C LEU A 525 32.26 -12.36 12.58
N ALA A 526 31.18 -12.90 12.04
CA ALA A 526 30.84 -12.76 10.62
C ALA A 526 30.50 -11.30 10.26
N GLY A 527 29.77 -10.61 11.13
CA GLY A 527 29.46 -9.19 10.96
C GLY A 527 30.70 -8.30 11.07
N LEU A 528 31.61 -8.57 12.02
CA LEU A 528 32.87 -7.84 12.14
C LEU A 528 33.76 -8.04 10.90
N ILE A 529 33.90 -9.28 10.42
CA ILE A 529 34.65 -9.59 9.19
C ILE A 529 34.03 -8.87 7.99
N THR A 530 32.70 -8.85 7.90
CA THR A 530 31.97 -8.12 6.85
C THR A 530 32.27 -6.63 6.92
N ALA A 531 32.19 -6.00 8.10
CA ALA A 531 32.46 -4.58 8.27
C ALA A 531 33.91 -4.22 7.89
N LEU A 532 34.90 -4.98 8.37
CA LEU A 532 36.31 -4.75 8.08
C LEU A 532 36.63 -4.91 6.60
N PHE A 533 36.07 -5.95 5.96
CA PHE A 533 36.20 -6.15 4.53
C PHE A 533 35.61 -4.98 3.74
N CYS A 534 34.39 -4.57 4.10
CA CYS A 534 33.71 -3.50 3.38
C CYS A 534 34.34 -2.12 3.60
N ALA A 535 34.98 -1.89 4.75
CA ALA A 535 35.74 -0.66 4.98
C ALA A 535 37.05 -0.63 4.18
N ALA A 536 37.58 -1.80 3.78
CA ALA A 536 38.81 -1.93 3.02
C ALA A 536 38.62 -1.92 1.49
N MET A 537 37.41 -2.22 1.01
CA MET A 537 37.01 -2.21 -0.41
C MET A 537 36.43 -0.85 -0.81
#